data_AF-A0A3D5YNC2-F1
#
_entry.id   AF-A0A3D5YNC2-F1
#
_cell.length_a   1.000
_cell.length_b   1.000
_cell.length_c   1.000
_cell.angle_alpha   90.00
_cell.angle_beta   90.00
_cell.angle_gamma   90.00
#
_symmetry.space_group_name_H-M   'P 1'
#
loop_
_entity.id
_entity.type
_entity.pdbx_description
1 polymer ?
#
loop_
_entity_poly.entity_id
_entity_poly.type
_entity_poly.pdbx_seq_one_letter_code
_entity_poly.pdbx_strand_id
1 'polypeptide(L)'
;MTQNKTINIGAHSAQFADLNVEGEQLKIDGESFYKISNVNGMRPFFMSIVSHSNHWMFISSTGALSAGRKDSDSALFPYYTDDKITESFETTGSKSIFLVEKNSQTFLWEPFSMRQVSLYKISRNLYKNAFGNKVIFEEINHDLEVRFTYEWNSTDLYGFVRKSKLSNTGTSVVNVQFIDGIQNVLPYGIEEALQTSSSNLVDAYKRTELVEGSSLAVFALSAIIVDKAEPSEALKSNIAWSLGLHHPTILLSSLQLDAFRRGQEVSQET
;
A
#
# COMPACT_ATOMS: atom_id res chain seq x y z
N MET A 1 31.82 25.53 -6.64
CA MET A 1 30.34 25.49 -6.68
C MET A 1 29.94 24.93 -8.04
N THR A 2 29.57 23.66 -8.11
CA THR A 2 28.99 23.08 -9.32
C THR A 2 27.64 23.76 -9.53
N GLN A 3 27.46 24.48 -10.64
CA GLN A 3 26.14 24.97 -11.02
C GLN A 3 25.23 23.76 -11.18
N ASN A 4 24.19 23.65 -10.35
CA ASN A 4 23.17 22.63 -10.52
C ASN A 4 22.50 22.87 -11.87
N LYS A 5 22.75 21.97 -12.82
CA LYS A 5 22.10 22.01 -14.14
C LYS A 5 20.63 21.70 -13.93
N THR A 6 19.75 22.53 -14.50
CA THR A 6 18.34 22.18 -14.61
C THR A 6 18.22 20.95 -15.51
N ILE A 7 17.65 19.88 -14.98
CA ILE A 7 17.33 18.67 -15.72
C ILE A 7 15.84 18.71 -16.04
N ASN A 8 15.47 18.47 -17.29
CA ASN A 8 14.07 18.41 -17.73
C ASN A 8 13.70 16.98 -18.11
N ILE A 9 12.47 16.57 -17.78
CA ILE A 9 11.83 15.33 -18.21
C ILE A 9 10.71 15.73 -19.19
N GLY A 10 10.99 15.59 -20.48
CA GLY A 10 10.11 16.15 -21.52
C GLY A 10 9.98 17.67 -21.39
N ALA A 11 8.75 18.18 -21.33
CA ALA A 11 8.45 19.59 -21.13
C ALA A 11 8.50 20.05 -19.66
N HIS A 12 8.71 19.13 -18.70
CA HIS A 12 8.67 19.44 -17.27
C HIS A 12 10.07 19.57 -16.70
N SER A 13 10.32 20.60 -15.89
CA SER A 13 11.54 20.68 -15.09
C SER A 13 11.46 19.70 -13.93
N ALA A 14 12.41 18.79 -13.87
CA ALA A 14 12.45 17.73 -12.88
C ALA A 14 12.69 18.32 -11.49
N GLN A 15 11.81 17.96 -10.55
CA GLN A 15 11.87 18.35 -9.16
C GLN A 15 12.83 17.40 -8.44
N PHE A 16 14.02 17.91 -8.10
CA PHE A 16 14.95 17.25 -7.20
C PHE A 16 15.05 18.10 -5.93
N ALA A 17 14.62 17.53 -4.82
CA ALA A 17 14.85 18.14 -3.52
C ALA A 17 16.19 17.65 -2.96
N ASP A 18 17.00 18.57 -2.42
CA ASP A 18 18.06 18.18 -1.49
C ASP A 18 17.37 17.68 -0.21
N LEU A 19 17.39 16.37 -0.01
CA LEU A 19 16.66 15.72 1.08
C LEU A 19 17.51 15.77 2.35
N ASN A 20 17.24 16.76 3.20
CA ASN A 20 17.75 16.75 4.57
C ASN A 20 16.87 15.81 5.42
N VAL A 21 17.46 14.76 5.96
CA VAL A 21 16.79 13.75 6.77
C VAL A 21 16.98 14.09 8.24
N GLU A 22 15.87 14.30 8.95
CA GLU A 22 15.89 14.63 10.37
C GLU A 22 14.98 13.68 11.15
N GLY A 23 15.41 13.36 12.36
CA GLY A 23 14.66 12.53 13.29
C GLY A 23 14.12 13.36 14.45
N GLU A 24 12.82 13.29 14.71
CA GLU A 24 12.19 14.01 15.81
C GLU A 24 11.14 13.16 16.54
N GLN A 25 10.95 13.43 17.84
CA GLN A 25 9.83 12.87 18.60
C GLN A 25 8.67 13.85 18.60
N LEU A 26 7.46 13.36 18.36
CA LEU A 26 6.23 14.14 18.45
C LEU A 26 5.07 13.30 18.95
N LYS A 27 3.91 13.94 19.14
CA LYS A 27 2.66 13.25 19.47
C LYS A 27 1.67 13.33 18.31
N ILE A 28 1.05 12.19 17.99
CA ILE A 28 -0.07 12.07 17.06
C ILE A 28 -1.22 11.45 17.84
N ASP A 29 -2.36 12.14 17.91
CA ASP A 29 -3.55 11.72 18.66
C ASP A 29 -3.26 11.31 20.13
N GLY A 30 -2.34 12.04 20.76
CA GLY A 30 -1.92 11.81 22.15
C GLY A 30 -0.84 10.74 22.34
N GLU A 31 -0.50 9.97 21.32
CA GLU A 31 0.50 8.90 21.35
C GLU A 31 1.86 9.40 20.84
N SER A 32 2.97 8.94 21.44
CA SER A 32 4.33 9.34 21.06
C SER A 32 4.84 8.56 19.84
N PHE A 33 5.32 9.29 18.84
CA PHE A 33 5.94 8.76 17.62
C PHE A 33 7.35 9.33 17.42
N TYR A 34 8.23 8.52 16.84
CA TYR A 34 9.45 8.99 16.21
C TYR A 34 9.19 9.16 14.72
N LYS A 35 9.46 10.35 14.19
CA LYS A 35 9.34 10.70 12.77
C LYS A 35 10.73 10.80 12.16
N ILE A 36 10.86 10.20 10.98
CA ILE A 36 11.98 10.42 10.06
C ILE A 36 11.44 11.26 8.91
N SER A 37 11.88 12.51 8.82
CA SER A 37 11.52 13.39 7.71
C SER A 37 12.26 13.00 6.44
N ASN A 38 11.64 13.22 5.29
CA ASN A 38 12.25 12.98 3.97
C ASN A 38 12.87 11.57 3.87
N VAL A 39 12.16 10.55 4.34
CA VAL A 39 12.66 9.17 4.46
C VAL A 39 13.18 8.61 3.13
N ASN A 40 12.68 9.13 2.01
CA ASN A 40 13.13 8.83 0.66
C ASN A 40 14.53 9.37 0.32
N GLY A 41 15.15 10.17 1.20
CA GLY A 41 16.55 10.57 1.14
C GLY A 41 17.50 9.53 1.74
N MET A 42 16.97 8.49 2.37
CA MET A 42 17.73 7.36 2.88
C MET A 42 17.64 6.18 1.90
N ARG A 43 18.65 5.32 1.91
CA ARG A 43 18.50 3.96 1.36
C ARG A 43 17.32 3.28 2.09
N PRO A 44 16.41 2.59 1.38
CA PRO A 44 15.37 1.79 2.01
C PRO A 44 15.92 0.88 3.10
N PHE A 45 15.20 0.79 4.21
CA PHE A 45 15.57 -0.04 5.35
C PHE A 45 14.35 -0.82 5.85
N PHE A 46 14.62 -1.94 6.50
CA PHE A 46 13.62 -2.92 6.87
C PHE A 46 13.25 -2.83 8.36
N MET A 47 11.98 -3.01 8.68
CA MET A 47 11.44 -2.89 10.04
C MET A 47 10.57 -4.11 10.37
N SER A 48 10.56 -4.48 11.65
CA SER A 48 9.55 -5.38 12.22
C SER A 48 8.55 -4.55 13.03
N ILE A 49 7.26 -4.74 12.78
CA ILE A 49 6.18 -4.12 13.55
C ILE A 49 5.65 -5.17 14.53
N VAL A 50 5.83 -4.90 15.82
CA VAL A 50 5.51 -5.87 16.87
C VAL A 50 4.01 -5.91 17.14
N SER A 51 3.52 -7.05 17.64
CA SER A 51 2.15 -7.22 18.10
C SER A 51 2.14 -7.90 19.47
N HIS A 52 1.09 -7.64 20.25
CA HIS A 52 0.85 -8.33 21.52
C HIS A 52 0.16 -9.70 21.33
N SER A 53 -0.39 -9.96 20.13
CA SER A 53 -0.95 -11.25 19.72
C SER A 53 0.04 -11.96 18.79
N ASN A 54 -0.44 -12.78 17.85
CA ASN A 54 0.36 -13.60 16.94
C ASN A 54 0.58 -12.97 15.56
N HIS A 55 0.44 -11.65 15.40
CA HIS A 55 0.74 -10.99 14.13
C HIS A 55 2.24 -10.86 13.93
N TRP A 56 2.68 -11.03 12.69
CA TRP A 56 4.01 -10.67 12.25
C TRP A 56 3.87 -9.72 11.04
N MET A 57 4.68 -8.67 11.01
CA MET A 57 4.75 -7.76 9.87
C MET A 57 6.19 -7.30 9.70
N PHE A 58 6.73 -7.58 8.53
CA PHE A 58 8.03 -7.13 8.09
C PHE A 58 7.83 -6.14 6.94
N ILE A 59 8.23 -4.89 7.14
CA ILE A 59 7.88 -3.77 6.26
C ILE A 59 9.11 -2.90 5.99
N SER A 60 9.32 -2.58 4.72
CA SER A 60 10.35 -1.67 4.26
C SER A 60 9.89 -0.22 4.43
N SER A 61 10.83 0.72 4.55
CA SER A 61 10.54 2.15 4.54
C SER A 61 9.97 2.65 3.20
N THR A 62 9.96 1.81 2.15
CA THR A 62 9.21 2.03 0.90
C THR A 62 7.70 1.78 1.04
N GLY A 63 7.26 1.10 2.10
CA GLY A 63 5.87 0.67 2.30
C GLY A 63 5.58 -0.76 1.83
N ALA A 64 6.51 -1.40 1.11
CA ALA A 64 6.39 -2.81 0.76
C ALA A 64 6.52 -3.68 2.01
N LEU A 65 5.74 -4.76 2.07
CA LEU A 65 5.66 -5.59 3.25
C LEU A 65 5.37 -7.05 2.93
N SER A 66 5.76 -7.89 3.88
CA SER A 66 5.12 -9.18 4.12
C SER A 66 4.49 -9.16 5.51
N ALA A 67 3.29 -9.69 5.64
CA ALA A 67 2.57 -9.73 6.91
C ALA A 67 1.66 -10.94 6.98
N GLY A 68 1.39 -11.42 8.19
CA GLY A 68 0.50 -12.55 8.45
C GLY A 68 0.29 -12.78 9.94
N ARG A 69 -0.30 -13.91 10.29
CA ARG A 69 -0.48 -14.34 11.69
C ARG A 69 0.16 -15.71 11.88
N LYS A 70 0.67 -16.00 13.08
CA LYS A 70 1.29 -17.28 13.47
C LYS A 70 2.63 -17.58 12.75
N ASP A 71 2.61 -17.81 11.44
CA ASP A 71 3.75 -18.27 10.63
C ASP A 71 3.63 -17.82 9.16
N SER A 72 4.65 -18.08 8.34
CA SER A 72 4.75 -17.68 6.93
C SER A 72 3.73 -18.38 6.02
N ASP A 73 3.27 -19.59 6.35
CA ASP A 73 2.21 -20.29 5.61
C ASP A 73 0.82 -19.70 5.84
N SER A 74 0.70 -18.82 6.85
CA SER A 74 -0.50 -18.07 7.19
C SER A 74 -0.35 -16.58 6.83
N ALA A 75 0.33 -16.30 5.72
CA ALA A 75 0.62 -14.97 5.21
C ALA A 75 -0.60 -14.29 4.55
N LEU A 76 -0.72 -12.98 4.75
CA LEU A 76 -1.61 -12.09 4.01
C LEU A 76 -0.95 -11.56 2.73
N PHE A 77 0.35 -11.30 2.78
CA PHE A 77 1.17 -10.88 1.64
C PHE A 77 2.36 -11.84 1.49
N PRO A 78 2.83 -12.13 0.26
CA PRO A 78 3.90 -13.10 0.03
C PRO A 78 5.11 -12.95 0.95
N TYR A 79 5.58 -14.06 1.50
CA TYR A 79 6.75 -14.09 2.37
C TYR A 79 7.99 -14.37 1.54
N TYR A 80 8.84 -13.35 1.36
CA TYR A 80 10.09 -13.42 0.61
C TYR A 80 11.24 -12.82 1.44
N THR A 81 12.45 -12.87 0.89
CA THR A 81 13.62 -12.16 1.43
C THR A 81 13.42 -10.65 1.39
N ASP A 82 14.10 -9.93 2.28
CA ASP A 82 13.88 -8.49 2.52
C ASP A 82 14.19 -7.60 1.31
N ASP A 83 15.15 -8.00 0.49
CA ASP A 83 15.47 -7.40 -0.81
C ASP A 83 14.26 -7.46 -1.76
N LYS A 84 13.70 -8.66 -1.97
CA LYS A 84 12.53 -8.88 -2.84
C LYS A 84 11.28 -8.20 -2.29
N ILE A 85 11.08 -8.22 -0.98
CA ILE A 85 9.99 -7.47 -0.34
C ILE A 85 10.17 -5.99 -0.65
N THR A 86 11.35 -5.42 -0.37
CA THR A 86 11.61 -3.99 -0.58
C THR A 86 11.38 -3.55 -2.02
N GLU A 87 11.74 -4.37 -3.01
CA GLU A 87 11.55 -4.12 -4.44
C GLU A 87 10.08 -4.23 -4.90
N SER A 88 9.20 -4.86 -4.10
CA SER A 88 7.80 -5.13 -4.46
C SER A 88 6.81 -3.98 -4.18
N PHE A 89 7.29 -2.80 -3.77
CA PHE A 89 6.43 -1.66 -3.34
C PHE A 89 5.43 -1.18 -4.42
N GLU A 90 5.68 -1.47 -5.69
CA GLU A 90 4.73 -1.15 -6.78
C GLU A 90 3.62 -2.18 -6.94
N THR A 91 3.81 -3.42 -6.48
CA THR A 91 2.95 -4.57 -6.80
C THR A 91 2.36 -5.27 -5.58
N THR A 92 2.89 -5.05 -4.37
CA THR A 92 2.44 -5.73 -3.14
C THR A 92 2.19 -4.74 -2.01
N GLY A 93 1.09 -4.93 -1.29
CA GLY A 93 0.74 -4.10 -0.14
C GLY A 93 -0.09 -2.87 -0.51
N SER A 94 0.18 -1.74 0.14
CA SER A 94 -0.61 -0.50 0.00
C SER A 94 -0.48 0.09 -1.41
N LYS A 95 -1.61 0.49 -2.01
CA LYS A 95 -1.63 1.23 -3.28
C LYS A 95 -2.71 2.31 -3.24
N SER A 96 -2.35 3.51 -3.65
CA SER A 96 -3.23 4.69 -3.64
C SER A 96 -2.97 5.53 -4.88
N ILE A 97 -4.03 5.85 -5.63
CA ILE A 97 -3.99 6.62 -6.88
C ILE A 97 -5.04 7.71 -6.78
N PHE A 98 -4.67 8.95 -7.04
CA PHE A 98 -5.54 10.13 -6.97
C PHE A 98 -5.56 10.87 -8.31
N LEU A 99 -6.75 11.24 -8.75
CA LEU A 99 -6.96 12.27 -9.78
C LEU A 99 -7.46 13.51 -9.05
N VAL A 100 -6.60 14.53 -8.97
CA VAL A 100 -6.87 15.78 -8.25
C VAL A 100 -7.20 16.88 -9.25
N GLU A 101 -8.39 17.44 -9.15
CA GLU A 101 -8.79 18.58 -9.97
C GLU A 101 -8.38 19.90 -9.30
N LYS A 102 -7.54 20.68 -9.98
CA LYS A 102 -7.08 21.99 -9.52
C LYS A 102 -6.97 22.93 -10.73
N ASN A 103 -7.49 24.16 -10.61
CA ASN A 103 -7.44 25.17 -11.69
C ASN A 103 -7.99 24.66 -13.04
N SER A 104 -9.11 23.93 -13.03
CA SER A 104 -9.73 23.32 -14.21
C SER A 104 -8.86 22.30 -14.96
N GLN A 105 -7.81 21.78 -14.31
CA GLN A 105 -6.95 20.73 -14.81
C GLN A 105 -6.98 19.53 -13.86
N THR A 106 -6.86 18.33 -14.42
CA THR A 106 -6.78 17.09 -13.66
C THR A 106 -5.32 16.65 -13.56
N PHE A 107 -4.86 16.40 -12.34
CA PHE A 107 -3.50 15.96 -12.04
C PHE A 107 -3.53 14.54 -11.48
N LEU A 108 -2.76 13.64 -12.09
CA LEU A 108 -2.55 12.30 -11.56
C LEU A 108 -1.48 12.36 -10.47
N TRP A 109 -1.81 11.88 -9.28
CA TRP A 109 -0.89 11.74 -8.15
C TRP A 109 -0.97 10.34 -7.54
N GLU A 110 0.15 9.64 -7.50
CA GLU A 110 0.28 8.27 -6.97
C GLU A 110 1.34 8.27 -5.85
N PRO A 111 0.95 8.57 -4.60
CA PRO A 111 1.92 8.65 -3.51
C PRO A 111 2.59 7.31 -3.25
N PHE A 112 3.83 7.38 -2.76
CA PHE A 112 4.73 6.25 -2.52
C PHE A 112 5.14 5.44 -3.76
N SER A 113 4.64 5.78 -4.95
CA SER A 113 5.06 5.18 -6.23
C SER A 113 6.33 5.83 -6.79
N MET A 114 7.00 5.11 -7.69
CA MET A 114 8.09 5.61 -8.54
C MET A 114 7.60 6.14 -9.90
N ARG A 115 6.31 5.98 -10.24
CA ARG A 115 5.75 6.34 -11.57
C ARG A 115 5.82 7.83 -11.91
N GLN A 116 5.84 8.69 -10.90
CA GLN A 116 5.81 10.15 -11.06
C GLN A 116 7.01 10.83 -10.38
N VAL A 117 8.11 10.08 -10.24
CA VAL A 117 9.34 10.60 -9.64
C VAL A 117 9.76 11.87 -10.35
N SER A 118 10.11 12.87 -9.55
CA SER A 118 10.55 14.18 -9.99
C SER A 118 9.53 15.01 -10.77
N LEU A 119 8.26 14.62 -10.86
CA LEU A 119 7.22 15.45 -11.46
C LEU A 119 6.61 16.46 -10.48
N TYR A 120 6.51 16.09 -9.21
CA TYR A 120 5.96 16.92 -8.15
C TYR A 120 7.01 17.26 -7.09
N LYS A 121 6.85 18.42 -6.46
CA LYS A 121 7.50 18.75 -5.20
C LYS A 121 6.80 17.99 -4.07
N ILE A 122 7.45 16.98 -3.52
CA ILE A 122 6.91 16.12 -2.46
C ILE A 122 7.78 16.07 -1.21
N SER A 123 7.18 15.70 -0.09
CA SER A 123 7.88 15.24 1.12
C SER A 123 7.31 13.89 1.54
N ARG A 124 8.19 12.91 1.81
CA ARG A 124 7.78 11.61 2.37
C ARG A 124 8.31 11.48 3.79
N ASN A 125 7.43 11.23 4.74
CA ASN A 125 7.79 11.06 6.14
C ASN A 125 7.35 9.67 6.63
N LEU A 126 8.12 9.10 7.53
CA LEU A 126 7.84 7.81 8.15
C LEU A 126 7.77 7.97 9.66
N TYR A 127 6.76 7.36 10.28
CA TYR A 127 6.55 7.45 11.72
C TYR A 127 6.45 6.05 12.30
N LYS A 128 7.09 5.83 13.44
CA LYS A 128 6.89 4.62 14.24
C LYS A 128 6.61 5.01 15.68
N ASN A 129 5.56 4.44 16.27
CA ASN A 129 5.22 4.78 17.65
C ASN A 129 6.28 4.22 18.63
N ALA A 130 6.28 4.76 19.85
CA ALA A 130 7.22 4.36 20.90
C ALA A 130 7.15 2.86 21.25
N PHE A 131 5.98 2.24 21.11
CA PHE A 131 5.79 0.80 21.36
C PHE A 131 6.20 -0.09 20.17
N GLY A 132 6.40 0.50 18.98
CA GLY A 132 6.78 -0.22 17.77
C GLY A 132 5.69 -1.08 17.13
N ASN A 133 4.43 -0.93 17.53
CA ASN A 133 3.29 -1.70 17.01
C ASN A 133 2.42 -0.91 16.01
N LYS A 134 2.79 0.34 15.70
CA LYS A 134 2.17 1.16 14.66
C LYS A 134 3.23 1.84 13.80
N VAL A 135 2.96 1.91 12.50
CA VAL A 135 3.77 2.63 11.52
C VAL A 135 2.88 3.47 10.62
N ILE A 136 3.26 4.72 10.37
CA ILE A 136 2.54 5.65 9.50
C ILE A 136 3.46 6.05 8.35
N PHE A 137 2.92 6.01 7.14
CA PHE A 137 3.54 6.53 5.94
C PHE A 137 2.81 7.83 5.55
N GLU A 138 3.55 8.90 5.31
CA GLU A 138 3.01 10.19 4.87
C GLU A 138 3.68 10.62 3.58
N GLU A 139 2.88 11.06 2.61
CA GLU A 139 3.36 11.85 1.48
C GLU A 139 2.56 13.16 1.39
N ILE A 140 3.28 14.26 1.30
CA ILE A 140 2.74 15.60 1.06
C ILE A 140 3.10 15.98 -0.37
N ASN A 141 2.11 16.31 -1.19
CA ASN A 141 2.31 16.92 -2.50
C ASN A 141 2.10 18.44 -2.37
N HIS A 142 3.21 19.19 -2.44
CA HIS A 142 3.23 20.63 -2.20
C HIS A 142 2.62 21.42 -3.37
N ASP A 143 2.69 20.91 -4.60
CA ASP A 143 2.15 21.57 -5.78
C ASP A 143 0.61 21.47 -5.80
N LEU A 144 0.11 20.29 -5.45
CA LEU A 144 -1.33 20.02 -5.35
C LEU A 144 -1.92 20.48 -4.01
N GLU A 145 -1.07 20.77 -3.02
CA GLU A 145 -1.45 21.13 -1.63
C GLU A 145 -2.32 20.06 -0.97
N VAL A 146 -2.00 18.78 -1.20
CA VAL A 146 -2.69 17.64 -0.60
C VAL A 146 -1.71 16.75 0.15
N ARG A 147 -2.21 16.07 1.17
CA ARG A 147 -1.47 15.14 2.01
C ARG A 147 -2.21 13.83 2.11
N PHE A 148 -1.49 12.73 1.92
CA PHE A 148 -2.02 11.39 2.11
C PHE A 148 -1.20 10.66 3.16
N THR A 149 -1.90 9.98 4.06
CA THR A 149 -1.30 9.15 5.10
C THR A 149 -2.00 7.80 5.15
N TYR A 150 -1.24 6.75 5.42
CA TYR A 150 -1.81 5.48 5.88
C TYR A 150 -1.04 4.92 7.08
N GLU A 151 -1.78 4.31 8.01
CA GLU A 151 -1.24 3.74 9.25
C GLU A 151 -1.56 2.25 9.33
N TRP A 152 -0.56 1.41 9.59
CA TRP A 152 -0.75 0.01 9.91
C TRP A 152 -0.87 -0.21 11.42
N ASN A 153 -1.88 -1.00 11.81
CA ASN A 153 -2.17 -1.44 13.18
C ASN A 153 -2.46 -2.95 13.19
N SER A 154 -2.43 -3.56 14.37
CA SER A 154 -2.93 -4.92 14.60
C SER A 154 -4.02 -4.95 15.67
N THR A 155 -4.98 -5.87 15.50
CA THR A 155 -6.05 -6.17 16.44
C THR A 155 -6.26 -7.68 16.46
N ASP A 156 -6.39 -8.25 17.65
CA ASP A 156 -6.56 -9.69 17.79
C ASP A 156 -7.84 -10.20 17.10
N LEU A 157 -8.91 -9.40 17.13
CA LEU A 157 -10.22 -9.76 16.58
C LEU A 157 -10.31 -9.60 15.06
N TYR A 158 -9.73 -8.53 14.50
CA TYR A 158 -9.92 -8.17 13.08
C TYR A 158 -8.67 -8.31 12.21
N GLY A 159 -7.53 -8.72 12.78
CA GLY A 159 -6.27 -8.85 12.06
C GLY A 159 -5.55 -7.52 11.88
N PHE A 160 -5.14 -7.21 10.65
CA PHE A 160 -4.47 -5.95 10.33
C PHE A 160 -5.46 -4.85 9.99
N VAL A 161 -5.22 -3.65 10.50
CA VAL A 161 -6.04 -2.46 10.21
C VAL A 161 -5.17 -1.40 9.57
N ARG A 162 -5.47 -1.07 8.31
CA ARG A 162 -4.89 0.05 7.58
C ARG A 162 -5.84 1.25 7.65
N LYS A 163 -5.44 2.32 8.32
CA LYS A 163 -6.22 3.56 8.38
C LYS A 163 -5.68 4.55 7.36
N SER A 164 -6.52 4.98 6.43
CA SER A 164 -6.15 5.98 5.42
C SER A 164 -6.71 7.35 5.77
N LYS A 165 -5.96 8.41 5.48
CA LYS A 165 -6.43 9.78 5.58
C LYS A 165 -5.85 10.62 4.45
N LEU A 166 -6.74 11.20 3.65
CA LEU A 166 -6.45 12.26 2.69
C LEU A 166 -6.82 13.60 3.32
N SER A 167 -5.99 14.61 3.13
CA SER A 167 -6.22 15.95 3.68
C SER A 167 -5.85 17.01 2.65
N ASN A 168 -6.75 17.96 2.45
CA ASN A 168 -6.44 19.20 1.75
C ASN A 168 -5.67 20.12 2.70
N THR A 169 -4.47 20.53 2.28
CA THR A 169 -3.59 21.41 3.05
C THR A 169 -3.55 22.84 2.48
N GLY A 170 -4.22 23.06 1.35
CA GLY A 170 -4.39 24.37 0.74
C GLY A 170 -5.58 25.14 1.31
N THR A 171 -5.81 26.32 0.71
CA THR A 171 -6.93 27.20 1.07
C THR A 171 -8.14 27.05 0.15
N SER A 172 -7.96 26.42 -1.01
CA SER A 172 -9.00 26.22 -2.02
C SER A 172 -9.58 24.81 -1.94
N VAL A 173 -10.87 24.66 -2.28
CA VAL A 173 -11.49 23.33 -2.40
C VAL A 173 -10.88 22.60 -3.60
N VAL A 174 -10.61 21.32 -3.42
CA VAL A 174 -10.12 20.42 -4.47
C VAL A 174 -11.09 19.25 -4.62
N ASN A 175 -11.43 18.89 -5.86
CA ASN A 175 -12.16 17.66 -6.13
C ASN A 175 -11.15 16.53 -6.33
N VAL A 176 -11.43 15.37 -5.76
CA VAL A 176 -10.53 14.22 -5.84
C VAL A 176 -11.33 12.97 -6.17
N GLN A 177 -10.95 12.30 -7.25
CA GLN A 177 -11.31 10.90 -7.49
C GLN A 177 -10.14 10.04 -7.05
N PHE A 178 -10.40 8.87 -6.47
CA PHE A 178 -9.32 8.03 -5.95
C PHE A 178 -9.62 6.54 -6.04
N ILE A 179 -8.54 5.76 -6.10
CA ILE A 179 -8.51 4.34 -5.79
C ILE A 179 -7.52 4.16 -4.64
N ASP A 180 -7.95 3.55 -3.54
CA ASP A 180 -7.12 3.25 -2.38
C ASP A 180 -7.38 1.83 -1.89
N GLY A 181 -6.33 1.08 -1.59
CA GLY A 181 -6.49 -0.29 -1.11
C GLY A 181 -5.17 -1.03 -0.93
N ILE A 182 -5.27 -2.37 -0.99
CA ILE A 182 -4.15 -3.29 -0.93
C ILE A 182 -4.17 -4.21 -2.16
N GLN A 183 -2.99 -4.67 -2.58
CA GLN A 183 -2.82 -5.54 -3.74
C GLN A 183 -1.87 -6.72 -3.43
N ASN A 184 -1.99 -7.77 -4.25
CA ASN A 184 -1.26 -9.04 -4.10
C ASN A 184 -1.51 -9.72 -2.74
N VAL A 185 -2.78 -9.72 -2.32
CA VAL A 185 -3.25 -10.47 -1.16
C VAL A 185 -3.23 -11.95 -1.48
N LEU A 186 -2.61 -12.75 -0.61
CA LEU A 186 -2.62 -14.20 -0.75
C LEU A 186 -3.97 -14.78 -0.33
N PRO A 187 -4.49 -15.80 -1.02
CA PRO A 187 -5.52 -16.65 -0.44
C PRO A 187 -4.94 -17.55 0.66
N TYR A 188 -5.82 -18.12 1.48
CA TYR A 188 -5.43 -19.10 2.50
C TYR A 188 -4.93 -20.41 1.86
N GLY A 189 -3.96 -21.07 2.51
CA GLY A 189 -3.55 -22.43 2.18
C GLY A 189 -2.42 -22.55 1.16
N ILE A 190 -1.72 -21.45 0.88
CA ILE A 190 -0.49 -21.46 0.07
C ILE A 190 0.70 -21.52 1.01
N GLU A 191 1.47 -22.61 0.91
CA GLU A 191 2.74 -22.74 1.63
C GLU A 191 3.80 -21.79 1.06
N GLU A 192 4.68 -21.27 1.93
CA GLU A 192 5.78 -20.36 1.56
C GLU A 192 6.62 -20.92 0.41
N ALA A 193 6.94 -22.22 0.49
CA ALA A 193 7.76 -22.91 -0.50
C ALA A 193 7.11 -22.90 -1.89
N LEU A 194 5.80 -23.13 -1.97
CA LEU A 194 5.06 -23.13 -3.23
C LEU A 194 4.94 -21.71 -3.80
N GLN A 195 4.62 -20.73 -2.94
CA GLN A 195 4.54 -19.32 -3.35
C GLN A 195 5.87 -18.81 -3.91
N THR A 196 6.98 -19.19 -3.28
CA THR A 196 8.33 -18.74 -3.67
C THR A 196 8.85 -19.42 -4.94
N SER A 197 8.50 -20.70 -5.15
CA SER A 197 9.03 -21.49 -6.26
C SER A 197 8.13 -21.50 -7.51
N SER A 198 6.82 -21.29 -7.36
CA SER A 198 5.83 -21.50 -8.43
C SER A 198 4.60 -20.60 -8.29
N SER A 199 4.78 -19.30 -7.99
CA SER A 199 3.68 -18.34 -7.85
C SER A 199 2.73 -18.26 -9.05
N ASN A 200 3.24 -18.46 -10.27
CA ASN A 200 2.44 -18.51 -11.49
C ASN A 200 1.47 -19.71 -11.53
N LEU A 201 1.88 -20.86 -10.97
CA LEU A 201 0.98 -22.01 -10.79
C LEU A 201 -0.11 -21.65 -9.78
N VAL A 202 0.27 -21.01 -8.67
CA VAL A 202 -0.68 -20.57 -7.65
C VAL A 202 -1.73 -19.62 -8.24
N ASP A 203 -1.32 -18.70 -9.10
CA ASP A 203 -2.23 -17.75 -9.76
C ASP A 203 -3.36 -18.45 -10.53
N ALA A 204 -3.11 -19.61 -11.14
CA ALA A 204 -4.13 -20.37 -11.86
C ALA A 204 -5.24 -20.93 -10.94
N TYR A 205 -5.00 -20.99 -9.62
CA TYR A 205 -5.96 -21.46 -8.62
C TYR A 205 -6.60 -20.32 -7.81
N LYS A 206 -6.12 -19.09 -7.94
CA LYS A 206 -6.66 -17.95 -7.19
C LYS A 206 -8.09 -17.64 -7.64
N ARG A 207 -8.97 -17.45 -6.65
CA ARG A 207 -10.33 -16.97 -6.85
C ARG A 207 -10.61 -15.87 -5.83
N THR A 208 -10.89 -14.67 -6.32
CA THR A 208 -11.26 -13.53 -5.48
C THR A 208 -12.70 -13.16 -5.77
N GLU A 209 -13.50 -12.98 -4.73
CA GLU A 209 -14.93 -12.71 -4.85
C GLU A 209 -15.35 -11.55 -3.94
N LEU A 210 -16.31 -10.76 -4.40
CA LEU A 210 -16.98 -9.74 -3.59
C LEU A 210 -18.27 -10.32 -2.99
N VAL A 211 -18.44 -10.24 -1.68
CA VAL A 211 -19.71 -10.60 -1.03
C VAL A 211 -20.75 -9.51 -1.31
N GLU A 212 -21.81 -9.91 -2.01
CA GLU A 212 -22.90 -9.04 -2.43
C GLU A 212 -23.47 -8.20 -1.26
N GLY A 213 -23.72 -6.92 -1.53
CA GLY A 213 -24.25 -5.99 -0.54
C GLY A 213 -23.25 -5.56 0.54
N SER A 214 -21.97 -5.91 0.41
CA SER A 214 -20.91 -5.55 1.36
C SER A 214 -19.63 -5.07 0.66
N SER A 215 -18.67 -4.57 1.43
CA SER A 215 -17.30 -4.28 0.95
C SER A 215 -16.35 -5.48 1.12
N LEU A 216 -16.85 -6.66 1.50
CA LEU A 216 -16.02 -7.78 1.90
C LEU A 216 -15.55 -8.57 0.69
N ALA A 217 -14.24 -8.53 0.44
CA ALA A 217 -13.54 -9.33 -0.54
C ALA A 217 -13.02 -10.62 0.12
N VAL A 218 -13.24 -11.75 -0.55
CA VAL A 218 -12.79 -13.09 -0.16
C VAL A 218 -11.67 -13.52 -1.11
N PHE A 219 -10.49 -13.81 -0.57
CA PHE A 219 -9.33 -14.31 -1.32
C PHE A 219 -9.18 -15.80 -1.01
N ALA A 220 -9.55 -16.65 -1.96
CA ALA A 220 -9.57 -18.11 -1.81
C ALA A 220 -8.79 -18.81 -2.93
N LEU A 221 -8.56 -20.11 -2.73
CA LEU A 221 -8.17 -21.01 -3.79
C LEU A 221 -9.40 -21.76 -4.28
N SER A 222 -9.46 -22.09 -5.57
CA SER A 222 -10.48 -22.99 -6.11
C SER A 222 -10.36 -24.42 -5.56
N ALA A 223 -9.13 -24.85 -5.25
CA ALA A 223 -8.77 -26.09 -4.58
C ALA A 223 -7.38 -25.93 -3.95
N ILE A 224 -7.07 -26.69 -2.89
CA ILE A 224 -5.72 -26.74 -2.33
C ILE A 224 -4.80 -27.46 -3.32
N ILE A 225 -3.64 -26.87 -3.58
CA ILE A 225 -2.68 -27.37 -4.56
C ILE A 225 -1.93 -28.55 -3.94
N VAL A 226 -2.18 -29.76 -4.44
CA VAL A 226 -1.53 -31.00 -4.00
C VAL A 226 -1.15 -31.87 -5.20
N ASP A 227 -0.06 -32.63 -5.08
CA ASP A 227 0.40 -33.56 -6.12
C ASP A 227 -0.36 -34.90 -6.12
N LYS A 228 -1.33 -35.05 -5.23
CA LYS A 228 -2.18 -36.24 -5.15
C LYS A 228 -3.40 -36.09 -6.04
N ALA A 229 -3.74 -37.15 -6.77
CA ALA A 229 -4.97 -37.23 -7.54
C ALA A 229 -6.19 -37.50 -6.64
N GLU A 230 -6.44 -36.61 -5.68
CA GLU A 230 -7.57 -36.66 -4.75
C GLU A 230 -8.24 -35.28 -4.62
N PRO A 231 -9.54 -35.21 -4.30
CA PRO A 231 -10.18 -33.93 -4.00
C PRO A 231 -9.48 -33.23 -2.82
N SER A 232 -9.20 -31.94 -2.99
CA SER A 232 -8.51 -31.12 -1.99
C SER A 232 -9.22 -29.78 -1.85
N GLU A 233 -10.27 -29.76 -1.03
CA GLU A 233 -11.16 -28.60 -0.89
C GLU A 233 -10.48 -27.44 -0.12
N ALA A 234 -10.65 -26.21 -0.63
CA ALA A 234 -10.16 -24.99 0.03
C ALA A 234 -11.29 -24.31 0.81
N LEU A 235 -11.46 -24.70 2.09
CA LEU A 235 -12.61 -24.27 2.93
C LEU A 235 -12.31 -23.06 3.84
N LYS A 236 -11.25 -22.32 3.54
CA LYS A 236 -10.82 -21.13 4.29
C LYS A 236 -10.28 -20.10 3.31
N SER A 237 -10.28 -18.83 3.72
CA SER A 237 -9.89 -17.70 2.90
C SER A 237 -9.23 -16.61 3.73
N ASN A 238 -8.42 -15.78 3.10
CA ASN A 238 -8.12 -14.46 3.62
C ASN A 238 -9.26 -13.51 3.22
N ILE A 239 -9.46 -12.43 3.98
CA ILE A 239 -10.52 -11.47 3.72
C ILE A 239 -10.00 -10.04 3.87
N ALA A 240 -10.60 -9.11 3.13
CA ALA A 240 -10.42 -7.67 3.33
C ALA A 240 -11.77 -6.96 3.20
N TRP A 241 -11.95 -5.88 3.96
CA TRP A 241 -13.17 -5.07 3.94
C TRP A 241 -12.83 -3.65 4.37
N SER A 242 -13.73 -2.71 4.12
CA SER A 242 -13.49 -1.28 4.37
C SER A 242 -14.67 -0.63 5.08
N LEU A 243 -14.38 0.49 5.76
CA LEU A 243 -15.36 1.35 6.42
C LEU A 243 -15.05 2.81 6.08
N GLY A 244 -16.06 3.68 6.17
CA GLY A 244 -15.91 5.13 6.06
C GLY A 244 -16.21 5.72 4.68
N LEU A 245 -16.49 4.90 3.67
CA LEU A 245 -16.96 5.34 2.36
C LEU A 245 -18.41 4.90 2.13
N HIS A 246 -19.21 5.79 1.55
CA HIS A 246 -20.59 5.49 1.18
C HIS A 246 -20.62 4.89 -0.23
N HIS A 247 -21.15 3.66 -0.34
CA HIS A 247 -21.32 2.93 -1.62
C HIS A 247 -20.08 2.96 -2.55
N PRO A 248 -18.90 2.53 -2.09
CA PRO A 248 -17.70 2.53 -2.92
C PRO A 248 -17.80 1.47 -4.04
N THR A 249 -17.27 1.79 -5.22
CA THR A 249 -16.97 0.79 -6.25
C THR A 249 -15.78 -0.05 -5.79
N ILE A 250 -15.95 -1.38 -5.75
CA ILE A 250 -14.88 -2.30 -5.31
C ILE A 250 -14.20 -2.93 -6.53
N LEU A 251 -12.86 -2.86 -6.54
CA LEU A 251 -12.01 -3.59 -7.47
C LEU A 251 -11.34 -4.74 -6.72
N LEU A 252 -11.37 -5.95 -7.28
CA LEU A 252 -10.77 -7.16 -6.71
C LEU A 252 -9.38 -7.45 -7.29
N SER A 253 -9.00 -6.74 -8.35
CA SER A 253 -7.75 -6.89 -9.09
C SER A 253 -7.14 -5.53 -9.48
N SER A 254 -5.89 -5.57 -9.94
CA SER A 254 -5.19 -4.38 -10.44
C SER A 254 -5.47 -4.07 -11.93
N LEU A 255 -6.35 -4.83 -12.59
CA LEU A 255 -6.59 -4.76 -14.04
C LEU A 255 -7.11 -3.40 -14.50
N GLN A 256 -7.92 -2.73 -13.68
CA GLN A 256 -8.54 -1.44 -14.03
C GLN A 256 -7.73 -0.22 -13.58
N LEU A 257 -6.58 -0.40 -12.89
CA LEU A 257 -5.80 0.72 -12.37
C LEU A 257 -5.26 1.64 -13.47
N ASP A 258 -4.82 1.08 -14.59
CA ASP A 258 -4.32 1.88 -15.71
C ASP A 258 -5.43 2.63 -16.45
N ALA A 259 -6.66 2.08 -16.46
CA ALA A 259 -7.83 2.79 -16.97
C ALA A 259 -8.12 4.02 -16.10
N PHE A 260 -8.15 3.83 -14.78
CA PHE A 260 -8.31 4.92 -13.83
C PHE A 260 -7.23 6.00 -13.96
N ARG A 261 -5.95 5.62 -14.11
CA ARG A 261 -4.84 6.57 -14.33
C ARG A 261 -5.04 7.45 -15.56
N ARG A 262 -5.82 6.99 -16.55
CA ARG A 262 -6.16 7.74 -17.77
C ARG A 262 -7.47 8.53 -17.66
N GLY A 263 -8.08 8.59 -16.48
CA GLY A 263 -9.38 9.23 -16.26
C GLY A 263 -10.55 8.47 -16.87
N GLN A 264 -10.39 7.16 -17.13
CA GLN A 264 -11.47 6.30 -17.59
C GLN A 264 -12.28 5.80 -16.40
N GLU A 265 -13.59 5.60 -16.59
CA GLU A 265 -14.45 4.99 -15.58
C GLU A 265 -14.00 3.56 -15.27
N VAL A 266 -14.20 3.15 -14.02
CA VAL A 266 -13.97 1.78 -13.55
C VAL A 266 -15.29 1.15 -13.13
N SER A 267 -15.37 -0.16 -13.28
CA SER A 267 -16.56 -0.95 -12.95
C SER A 267 -16.30 -1.86 -11.76
N GLN A 268 -17.35 -2.12 -10.96
CA GLN A 268 -17.24 -3.03 -9.83
C GLN A 268 -16.92 -4.45 -10.30
N GLU A 269 -15.99 -5.09 -9.62
CA GLU A 269 -15.63 -6.49 -9.84
C GLU A 269 -16.40 -7.39 -8.85
N THR A 270 -16.75 -8.61 -9.28
CA THR A 270 -17.54 -9.58 -8.52
C THR A 270 -16.80 -10.87 -8.32
#